data_AF-A0A7S2WHQ3-F1
#
_entry.id   AF-A0A7S2WHQ3-F1
#
_cell.length_a   1.000
_cell.length_b   1.000
_cell.length_c   1.000
_cell.angle_alpha   90.00
_cell.angle_beta   90.00
_cell.angle_gamma   90.00
#
_symmetry.space_group_name_H-M   'P 1'
#
loop_
_entity.id
_entity.type
_entity.pdbx_description
1 polymer ?
#
loop_
_entity_poly.entity_id
_entity_poly.type
_entity_poly.pdbx_seq_one_letter_code
_entity_poly.pdbx_strand_id
1 'polypeptide(L)'
;GFSGADLTEICQRACKLAIRQSIEAEIRAERERDRDPNADMEVEDFDPVPEITRAHFEESMKFARRSVSDNDIRKYEMFAQTLQQSRGFGGNFRFPGQQSGSNPPSQNQGGNFDDGDDDLYS
;
A
#
# COMPACT_ATOMS: atom_id res chain seq x y z
N GLY A 1 6.73 -3.73 5.18
CA GLY A 1 5.53 -3.86 4.31
C GLY A 1 5.83 -3.40 2.90
N PHE A 2 4.82 -3.34 2.04
CA PHE A 2 4.89 -2.67 0.72
C PHE A 2 4.82 -1.15 0.90
N SER A 3 5.53 -0.42 0.05
CA SER A 3 5.42 1.04 -0.05
C SER A 3 4.21 1.44 -0.89
N GLY A 4 3.82 2.72 -0.85
CA GLY A 4 2.78 3.25 -1.74
C GLY A 4 3.12 3.12 -3.23
N ALA A 5 4.40 3.21 -3.59
CA ALA A 5 4.86 2.99 -4.96
C ALA A 5 4.68 1.52 -5.37
N ASP A 6 5.01 0.59 -4.48
CA ASP A 6 4.85 -0.85 -4.77
C ASP A 6 3.36 -1.21 -4.95
N LEU A 7 2.48 -0.66 -4.11
CA LEU A 7 1.03 -0.83 -4.24
C LEU A 7 0.52 -0.25 -5.57
N THR A 8 1.06 0.89 -6.00
CA THR A 8 0.72 1.50 -7.28
C THR A 8 1.14 0.63 -8.45
N GLU A 9 2.34 0.04 -8.40
CA GLU A 9 2.82 -0.88 -9.44
C GLU A 9 1.92 -2.10 -9.59
N ILE A 10 1.45 -2.68 -8.48
CA ILE A 10 0.52 -3.81 -8.47
C ILE A 10 -0.78 -3.43 -9.19
N CYS A 11 -1.38 -2.28 -8.84
CA CYS A 11 -2.61 -1.80 -9.48
C CYS A 11 -2.43 -1.57 -10.98
N GLN A 12 -1.32 -0.94 -11.38
CA GLN A 12 -1.01 -0.71 -12.80
C GLN A 12 -0.84 -2.03 -13.56
N ARG A 13 -0.20 -3.02 -12.95
CA ARG A 13 -0.01 -4.33 -13.56
C ARG A 13 -1.34 -5.07 -13.74
N ALA A 14 -2.21 -5.04 -12.73
CA ALA A 14 -3.53 -5.65 -12.82
C ALA A 14 -4.39 -5.00 -13.90
N CYS A 15 -4.37 -3.66 -13.97
CA CYS A 15 -5.06 -2.90 -15.03
C CYS A 15 -4.55 -3.28 -16.43
N LYS A 16 -3.22 -3.36 -16.62
CA LYS A 16 -2.64 -3.78 -17.90
C LYS A 16 -3.00 -5.22 -18.30
N LEU A 17 -3.12 -6.13 -17.32
CA LEU A 17 -3.55 -7.50 -17.59
C LEU A 17 -5.01 -7.55 -18.04
N ALA A 18 -5.89 -6.78 -17.40
CA ALA A 18 -7.29 -6.68 -17.80
C ALA A 18 -7.44 -6.15 -19.24
N ILE A 19 -6.73 -5.06 -19.56
CA ILE A 19 -6.74 -4.49 -20.91
C ILE A 19 -6.22 -5.50 -21.95
N ARG A 20 -5.12 -6.21 -21.63
CA ARG A 20 -4.61 -7.25 -22.53
C ARG A 20 -5.65 -8.35 -22.75
N GLN A 21 -6.32 -8.81 -21.69
CA GLN A 21 -7.34 -9.84 -21.78
C GLN A 21 -8.54 -9.38 -22.62
N SER A 22 -8.98 -8.12 -22.46
CA SER A 22 -10.07 -7.53 -23.25
C SER A 22 -9.75 -7.56 -24.75
N ILE A 23 -8.58 -7.04 -25.14
CA ILE A 23 -8.10 -7.05 -26.53
C ILE A 23 -8.01 -8.47 -27.09
N GLU A 24 -7.49 -9.43 -26.32
CA GLU A 24 -7.38 -10.83 -26.77
C GLU A 24 -8.75 -11.50 -26.97
N ALA A 25 -9.74 -11.14 -26.15
CA ALA A 25 -11.10 -11.64 -26.26
C ALA A 25 -11.85 -11.03 -27.46
N GLU A 26 -11.69 -9.72 -27.70
CA GLU A 26 -12.22 -9.03 -28.89
C GLU A 26 -11.68 -9.66 -30.19
N ILE A 27 -10.36 -9.84 -30.29
CA ILE A 27 -9.73 -10.46 -31.46
C ILE A 27 -10.25 -11.89 -31.69
N ARG A 28 -10.56 -12.63 -30.62
CA ARG A 28 -11.12 -13.99 -30.74
C ARG A 28 -12.55 -13.94 -31.26
N ALA A 29 -13.39 -13.07 -30.71
CA ALA A 29 -14.78 -12.90 -31.12
C ALA A 29 -14.87 -12.47 -32.59
N GLU A 30 -14.02 -11.53 -33.03
CA GLU A 30 -13.95 -11.08 -34.43
C GLU A 30 -13.57 -12.24 -35.37
N ARG A 31 -12.55 -13.03 -35.01
CA ARG A 31 -12.14 -14.21 -35.80
C ARG A 31 -13.20 -15.30 -35.89
N GLU A 32 -14.02 -15.46 -34.85
CA GLU A 32 -15.13 -16.42 -34.85
C GLU A 32 -16.28 -15.92 -35.75
N ARG A 33 -16.56 -14.62 -35.72
CA ARG A 33 -17.54 -13.98 -36.61
C ARG A 33 -17.16 -14.09 -38.09
N ASP A 34 -15.89 -13.86 -38.42
CA ASP A 34 -15.38 -14.02 -39.80
C ASP A 34 -15.53 -15.44 -40.35
N ARG A 35 -15.65 -16.45 -39.47
CA ARG A 35 -15.80 -17.86 -39.85
C ARG A 35 -17.25 -18.29 -40.06
N ASP A 36 -18.23 -17.53 -39.57
CA ASP A 36 -19.66 -17.83 -39.74
C ASP A 36 -20.42 -16.61 -40.33
N PRO A 37 -20.62 -16.57 -41.66
CA PRO A 37 -21.25 -15.44 -42.33
C PRO A 37 -22.76 -15.30 -42.05
N ASN A 38 -23.39 -16.21 -41.29
CA ASN A 38 -24.77 -16.05 -40.80
C ASN A 38 -24.84 -15.55 -39.35
N ALA A 39 -23.71 -15.30 -38.68
CA ALA A 39 -23.66 -14.71 -37.33
C ALA A 39 -23.91 -13.19 -37.32
N ASP A 40 -24.66 -12.69 -38.31
CA ASP A 40 -25.15 -11.32 -38.32
C ASP A 40 -26.38 -11.24 -37.44
N MET A 41 -26.19 -10.96 -36.14
CA MET A 41 -27.09 -10.15 -35.32
C MET A 41 -26.34 -9.61 -34.09
N GLU A 42 -26.17 -8.29 -34.07
CA GLU A 42 -26.15 -7.42 -32.89
C GLU A 42 -25.28 -7.87 -31.69
N VAL A 43 -23.96 -7.79 -31.85
CA VAL A 43 -23.08 -7.67 -30.67
C VAL A 43 -22.91 -6.18 -30.42
N GLU A 44 -23.79 -5.65 -29.58
CA GLU A 44 -23.60 -4.37 -28.90
C GLU A 44 -22.19 -4.31 -28.32
N ASP A 45 -21.61 -3.10 -28.28
CA ASP A 45 -20.25 -2.69 -27.89
C ASP A 45 -19.84 -3.16 -26.46
N PHE A 46 -19.88 -4.47 -26.22
CA PHE A 46 -19.72 -5.09 -24.92
C PHE A 46 -18.26 -5.43 -24.69
N ASP A 47 -17.64 -4.73 -23.75
CA ASP A 47 -16.30 -5.03 -23.28
C ASP A 47 -16.27 -6.45 -22.68
N PRO A 48 -15.51 -7.40 -23.27
CA PRO A 48 -15.43 -8.76 -22.75
C PRO A 48 -14.76 -8.84 -21.37
N VAL A 49 -14.08 -7.79 -20.90
CA VAL A 49 -13.48 -7.69 -19.57
C VAL A 49 -13.87 -6.35 -18.94
N PRO A 50 -15.12 -6.21 -18.46
CA PRO A 50 -15.64 -4.92 -18.00
C PRO A 50 -15.00 -4.43 -16.69
N GLU A 51 -14.37 -5.33 -15.93
CA GLU A 51 -13.84 -5.04 -14.61
C GLU A 51 -12.48 -5.69 -14.35
N ILE A 52 -11.66 -5.02 -13.55
CA ILE A 52 -10.43 -5.60 -13.03
C ILE A 52 -10.79 -6.61 -11.94
N THR A 53 -10.83 -7.88 -12.32
CA THR A 53 -11.12 -8.99 -11.40
C THR A 53 -9.97 -9.33 -10.45
N ARG A 54 -10.28 -10.15 -9.44
CA ARG A 54 -9.30 -10.71 -8.49
C ARG A 54 -8.16 -11.47 -9.19
N ALA A 55 -8.44 -12.16 -10.30
CA ALA A 55 -7.43 -12.92 -11.03
C ALA A 55 -6.29 -12.02 -11.57
N HIS A 56 -6.61 -10.79 -11.99
CA HIS A 56 -5.60 -9.82 -12.44
C HIS A 56 -4.66 -9.41 -11.30
N PHE A 57 -5.20 -9.27 -10.09
CA PHE A 57 -4.40 -8.98 -8.91
C PHE A 57 -3.58 -10.20 -8.48
N GLU A 58 -4.13 -11.41 -8.51
CA GLU A 58 -3.38 -12.63 -8.21
C GLU A 58 -2.17 -12.81 -9.14
N GLU A 59 -2.35 -12.58 -10.45
CA GLU A 59 -1.25 -12.63 -11.41
C GLU A 59 -0.24 -11.50 -11.19
N SER A 60 -0.71 -10.30 -10.83
CA SER A 60 0.17 -9.17 -10.54
C SER A 60 1.00 -9.38 -9.27
N MET A 61 0.41 -9.99 -8.24
CA MET A 61 1.04 -10.26 -6.96
C MET A 61 2.20 -11.26 -7.06
N LYS A 62 2.21 -12.16 -8.06
CA LYS A 62 3.32 -13.11 -8.29
C LYS A 62 4.67 -12.41 -8.50
N PHE A 63 4.64 -11.18 -8.98
CA PHE A 63 5.84 -10.40 -9.29
C PHE A 63 6.03 -9.21 -8.35
N ALA A 64 5.13 -9.02 -7.40
CA ALA A 64 5.20 -7.93 -6.46
C ALA A 64 6.36 -8.15 -5.48
N ARG A 65 7.20 -7.13 -5.31
CA ARG A 65 8.30 -7.13 -4.34
C ARG A 65 8.32 -5.84 -3.54
N ARG A 66 8.65 -5.94 -2.25
CA ARG A 66 8.89 -4.79 -1.39
C ARG A 66 10.13 -4.05 -1.88
N SER A 67 10.01 -2.76 -2.15
CA SER A 67 11.16 -1.91 -2.52
C SER A 67 12.00 -1.48 -1.32
N VAL A 68 11.41 -1.41 -0.12
CA VAL A 68 12.09 -0.97 1.10
C VAL A 68 12.51 -2.16 1.96
N SER A 69 13.79 -2.18 2.33
CA SER A 69 14.39 -3.24 3.16
C SER A 69 13.93 -3.17 4.63
N ASP A 70 14.06 -4.29 5.35
CA ASP A 70 13.75 -4.32 6.79
C ASP A 70 14.75 -3.50 7.62
N ASN A 71 16.00 -3.36 7.16
CA ASN A 71 17.01 -2.55 7.83
C ASN A 71 16.63 -1.06 7.79
N ASP A 72 16.20 -0.57 6.63
CA ASP A 72 15.78 0.82 6.47
C ASP A 72 14.53 1.11 7.30
N ILE A 73 13.57 0.18 7.34
CA ILE A 73 12.37 0.31 8.18
C ILE A 73 12.75 0.48 9.65
N ARG A 74 13.64 -0.37 10.18
CA ARG A 74 14.10 -0.27 11.58
C ARG A 74 14.78 1.07 11.87
N LYS A 75 15.62 1.56 10.97
CA LYS A 75 16.27 2.88 11.11
C LYS A 75 15.25 4.02 11.16
N TYR A 76 14.25 4.00 10.28
CA TYR A 76 13.18 4.99 10.28
C TYR A 76 12.31 4.92 11.54
N GLU A 77 11.97 3.72 12.02
CA GLU A 77 11.21 3.53 13.26
C GLU A 77 11.98 4.04 14.48
N MET A 78 13.26 3.69 14.60
CA MET A 78 14.12 4.16 15.68
C MET A 78 14.25 5.68 15.67
N PHE A 79 14.47 6.28 14.49
CA PHE A 79 14.53 7.74 14.36
C PHE A 79 13.20 8.41 14.75
N ALA A 80 12.07 7.88 14.30
CA ALA A 80 10.75 8.42 14.62
C ALA A 80 10.45 8.36 16.13
N GLN A 81 10.81 7.26 16.79
CA GLN A 81 10.65 7.10 18.24
C GLN A 81 11.53 8.07 19.02
N THR A 82 12.83 8.15 18.70
CA THR A 82 13.76 9.08 19.36
C THR A 82 13.38 10.54 19.11
N LEU A 83 12.86 10.89 17.92
CA LEU A 83 12.36 12.22 17.64
C LEU A 83 11.10 12.55 18.44
N GLN A 84 10.18 11.59 18.61
CA GLN A 84 9.00 11.76 19.45
C GLN A 84 9.35 11.88 20.95
N GLN A 85 10.34 11.12 21.41
CA GLN A 85 10.85 11.22 22.79
C GLN A 85 11.58 12.53 23.04
N SER A 86 12.47 12.96 22.13
CA SER A 86 13.23 14.21 22.25
C SER A 86 12.38 15.48 22.07
N ARG A 87 11.32 15.42 21.25
CA ARG A 87 10.32 16.50 21.15
C ARG A 87 9.25 16.47 22.23
N GLY A 88 9.22 15.44 23.09
CA GLY A 88 8.32 15.35 24.24
C GLY A 88 6.88 15.72 23.89
N PHE A 89 6.24 14.95 23.00
CA PHE A 89 4.84 15.24 22.67
C PHE A 89 3.90 14.71 23.76
N GLY A 90 3.75 15.52 24.82
CA GLY A 90 2.90 15.19 25.96
C GLY A 90 3.10 16.07 27.19
N GLY A 91 3.09 17.40 27.04
CA GLY A 91 3.02 18.30 28.20
C GLY A 91 3.34 19.76 27.87
N ASN A 92 2.32 20.58 27.70
CA ASN A 92 2.36 22.05 27.83
C ASN A 92 2.60 22.90 26.56
N PHE A 93 2.01 22.58 25.41
CA PHE A 93 1.69 23.66 24.46
C PHE A 93 0.48 24.46 24.98
N ARG A 94 0.75 25.59 25.65
CA ARG A 94 -0.27 26.59 26.02
C ARG A 94 0.03 27.88 25.25
N PHE A 95 -0.99 28.42 24.56
CA PHE A 95 -0.92 29.78 24.03
C PHE A 95 -0.72 30.77 25.19
N PRO A 96 0.04 31.88 24.99
CA PRO A 96 0.20 32.89 26.02
C PRO A 96 -1.19 33.46 26.38
N GLY A 97 -1.69 33.15 27.58
CA GLY A 97 -2.96 33.67 28.10
C GLY A 97 -3.92 32.67 28.73
N GLN A 98 -3.71 31.35 28.62
CA GLN A 98 -4.66 30.39 29.21
C GLN A 98 -4.27 30.06 30.67
N GLN A 99 -5.10 30.51 31.60
CA GLN A 99 -5.00 30.31 33.06
C GLN A 99 -5.16 28.82 33.43
N SER A 100 -4.37 28.34 34.39
CA SER A 100 -4.32 26.94 34.83
C SER A 100 -5.55 26.53 35.63
N GLY A 101 -6.43 25.73 35.04
CA GLY A 101 -7.35 24.86 35.77
C GLY A 101 -6.64 23.55 36.12
N SER A 102 -6.57 23.24 37.41
CA SER A 102 -5.95 22.08 38.05
C SER A 102 -6.60 20.75 37.64
N ASN A 103 -5.80 19.75 37.27
CA ASN A 103 -6.15 18.33 37.38
C ASN A 103 -4.90 17.50 37.75
N PRO A 104 -5.01 16.43 38.55
CA PRO A 104 -3.89 15.77 39.21
C PRO A 104 -3.11 14.80 38.28
N PRO A 105 -1.84 14.47 38.60
CA PRO A 105 -1.02 13.62 37.74
C PRO A 105 -1.35 12.13 37.92
N SER A 106 -1.61 11.46 36.80
CA SER A 106 -1.58 10.00 36.68
C SER A 106 -0.13 9.53 36.62
N GLN A 107 0.29 8.83 37.65
CA GLN A 107 1.55 8.10 37.76
C GLN A 107 1.61 6.98 36.72
N ASN A 108 2.56 7.02 35.79
CA ASN A 108 2.94 5.84 35.00
C ASN A 108 4.43 5.57 35.17
N GLN A 109 4.69 4.51 35.92
CA GLN A 109 5.98 4.01 36.35
C GLN A 109 6.51 2.99 35.34
N GLY A 110 7.79 3.09 35.00
CA GLY A 110 8.65 1.93 34.74
C GLY A 110 8.72 1.40 33.30
N GLY A 111 9.82 1.71 32.63
CA GLY A 111 10.31 1.02 31.44
C GLY A 111 11.83 1.14 31.36
N ASN A 112 12.50 0.50 32.32
CA ASN A 112 13.96 0.36 32.39
C ASN A 112 14.41 -0.56 31.25
N PHE A 113 15.04 -0.01 30.21
CA PHE A 113 15.77 -0.82 29.24
C PHE A 113 17.25 -0.68 29.55
N ASP A 114 17.72 -1.77 30.14
CA ASP A 114 19.07 -2.15 30.50
C ASP A 114 20.06 -1.88 29.36
N ASP A 115 21.13 -1.16 29.70
CA ASP A 115 22.39 -1.07 28.98
C ASP A 115 22.99 -2.48 28.87
N GLY A 116 22.98 -3.08 27.69
CA GLY A 116 23.57 -4.40 27.51
C GLY A 116 23.43 -4.94 26.09
N ASP A 117 24.48 -4.72 25.31
CA ASP A 117 24.88 -5.52 24.16
C ASP A 117 23.98 -5.44 22.91
N ASP A 118 24.30 -4.51 22.01
CA ASP A 118 24.51 -4.83 20.59
C ASP A 118 24.98 -3.55 19.85
N ASP A 119 26.28 -3.31 19.93
CA ASP A 119 26.97 -2.28 19.15
C ASP A 119 26.65 -2.44 17.66
N LEU A 120 25.83 -1.52 17.16
CA LEU A 120 25.26 -1.40 15.81
C LEU A 120 26.31 -1.16 14.69
N TYR A 121 27.59 -1.41 14.96
CA TYR A 121 28.72 -1.27 14.04
C TYR A 121 29.71 -2.45 14.12
N SER A 122 29.22 -3.66 14.39
CA SER A 122 29.95 -4.91 14.14
C SER A 122 29.21 -5.78 13.12
#